data_AF-A0A6P2ETN6-F1
#
_entry.id   AF-A0A6P2ETN6-F1
#
_cell.length_a   1.000
_cell.length_b   1.000
_cell.length_c   1.000
_cell.angle_alpha   90.00
_cell.angle_beta   90.00
_cell.angle_gamma   90.00
#
_symmetry.space_group_name_H-M   'P 1'
#
loop_
_entity.id
_entity.type
_entity.pdbx_description
1 polymer ?
#
loop_
_entity_poly.entity_id
_entity_poly.type
_entity_poly.pdbx_seq_one_letter_code
_entity_poly.pdbx_strand_id
1 'polypeptide(L)'
;MSKRVKPAIGDGTGALVRADFLPGAFRGTLRRLLVNKGKLEEVDAEAFLERCSAWLQFVLEDGWEIGLGEEKEQLGRVAADARRLLATLTVVSQQTRDRLHLHSEVLKHKDDVPSVPKTVLATIRAPGIDRTIPSLTWDFVQALEVLAELASAGLKPSRQAKPEQFNAASFTGHVIDAFYLQFGELPPSAQESWFVEFMGKFKEKPYGLPCGPVIVRASIKEKRAALSLMATKTGSK
;
A
#
# COMPACT_ATOMS: atom_id res chain seq x y z
N MET A 1 6.90 9.28 -26.04
CA MET A 1 7.24 8.15 -25.14
C MET A 1 6.36 8.24 -23.91
N SER A 2 5.66 7.16 -23.53
CA SER A 2 4.93 7.13 -22.26
C SER A 2 5.93 7.24 -21.10
N LYS A 3 5.72 8.18 -20.19
CA LYS A 3 6.60 8.41 -19.03
C LYS A 3 6.34 7.30 -18.00
N ARG A 4 7.22 6.29 -17.95
CA ARG A 4 7.20 5.28 -16.90
C ARG A 4 7.58 5.95 -15.58
N VAL A 5 6.70 5.88 -14.58
CA VAL A 5 6.96 6.37 -13.22
C VAL A 5 7.59 5.25 -12.41
N LYS A 6 8.68 5.54 -11.69
CA LYS A 6 9.34 4.56 -10.81
C LYS A 6 8.38 4.25 -9.64
N PRO A 7 8.01 2.98 -9.40
CA PRO A 7 7.25 2.63 -8.20
C PRO A 7 8.10 2.84 -6.95
N ALA A 8 7.46 3.21 -5.84
CA ALA A 8 8.11 3.16 -4.52
C ALA A 8 8.30 1.68 -4.14
N ILE A 9 9.54 1.27 -3.91
CA ILE A 9 9.90 -0.09 -3.51
C ILE A 9 10.68 0.05 -2.20
N GLY A 10 10.11 -0.47 -1.10
CA GLY A 10 10.78 -0.50 0.21
C GLY A 10 10.55 0.73 1.10
N ASP A 11 10.15 1.85 0.53
CA ASP A 11 9.69 3.02 1.28
C ASP A 11 8.17 2.97 1.31
N GLY A 12 7.58 2.51 2.42
CA GLY A 12 6.15 2.71 2.69
C GLY A 12 5.82 4.19 2.53
N THR A 13 4.56 4.54 2.26
CA THR A 13 4.15 5.91 1.90
C THR A 13 4.33 6.94 3.02
N GLY A 14 4.97 6.56 4.14
CA GLY A 14 5.67 7.49 5.02
C GLY A 14 4.75 8.62 5.46
N ALA A 15 3.62 8.27 6.05
CA ALA A 15 2.69 9.19 6.72
C ALA A 15 2.12 10.34 5.86
N LEU A 16 2.35 10.38 4.54
CA LEU A 16 1.76 11.40 3.67
C LEU A 16 0.29 11.07 3.38
N VAL A 17 -0.59 11.60 4.22
CA VAL A 17 -2.04 11.52 4.02
C VAL A 17 -2.42 12.35 2.79
N ARG A 18 -2.87 11.67 1.74
CA ARG A 18 -3.41 12.30 0.54
C ARG A 18 -4.79 12.88 0.82
N ALA A 19 -4.94 14.19 0.62
CA ALA A 19 -6.21 14.89 0.84
C ALA A 19 -7.35 14.37 -0.09
N ASP A 20 -7.01 13.79 -1.23
CA ASP A 20 -7.96 13.26 -2.22
C ASP A 20 -8.22 11.75 -2.05
N PHE A 21 -7.66 11.12 -1.01
CA PHE A 21 -7.77 9.67 -0.84
C PHE A 21 -9.20 9.20 -0.64
N LEU A 22 -10.04 10.01 0.04
CA LEU A 22 -11.50 9.92 -0.02
C LEU A 22 -12.02 10.85 -1.13
N PRO A 23 -12.52 10.33 -2.27
CA PRO A 23 -13.09 11.17 -3.32
C PRO A 23 -14.20 12.07 -2.78
N GLY A 24 -14.24 13.34 -3.21
CA GLY A 24 -15.15 14.35 -2.64
C GLY A 24 -16.63 13.94 -2.60
N ALA A 25 -17.13 13.24 -3.63
CA ALA A 25 -18.51 12.73 -3.64
C ALA A 25 -18.76 11.63 -2.59
N PHE A 26 -17.76 10.77 -2.38
CA PHE A 26 -17.81 9.73 -1.35
C PHE A 26 -17.72 10.34 0.05
N ARG A 27 -16.76 11.26 0.25
CA ARG A 27 -16.61 12.04 1.49
C ARG A 27 -17.90 12.77 1.86
N GLY A 28 -18.55 13.45 0.91
CA GLY A 28 -19.83 14.14 1.14
C GLY A 28 -20.97 13.19 1.52
N THR A 29 -20.96 11.95 1.02
CA THR A 29 -21.93 10.93 1.41
C THR A 29 -21.71 10.46 2.84
N LEU A 30 -20.46 10.19 3.21
CA LEU A 30 -20.11 9.82 4.58
C LEU A 30 -20.42 10.95 5.57
N ARG A 31 -20.09 12.20 5.22
CA ARG A 31 -20.40 13.39 6.04
C ARG A 31 -21.89 13.52 6.32
N ARG A 32 -22.75 13.30 5.32
CA ARG A 32 -24.21 13.32 5.51
C ARG A 32 -24.69 12.24 6.49
N LEU A 33 -24.08 11.05 6.48
CA LEU A 33 -24.43 10.01 7.46
C LEU A 33 -24.05 10.44 8.88
N LEU A 34 -22.84 10.97 9.05
CA LEU A 34 -22.35 11.46 10.34
C LEU A 34 -23.21 12.58 10.92
N VAL A 35 -23.54 13.60 10.11
CA VAL A 35 -24.31 14.76 10.56
C VAL A 35 -25.79 14.41 10.72
N ASN A 36 -26.42 13.79 9.72
CA ASN A 36 -27.88 13.61 9.74
C ASN A 36 -28.34 12.47 10.65
N LYS A 37 -27.60 11.35 10.64
CA LYS A 37 -27.95 10.14 11.40
C LYS A 37 -27.11 10.00 12.67
N GLY A 38 -25.81 10.29 12.58
CA GLY A 38 -24.91 10.30 13.73
C GLY A 38 -25.10 11.50 14.66
N LYS A 39 -25.79 12.55 14.19
CA LYS A 39 -26.01 13.81 14.94
C LYS A 39 -24.71 14.47 15.40
N LEU A 40 -23.63 14.26 14.65
CA LEU A 40 -22.36 14.94 14.90
C LEU A 40 -22.40 16.36 14.34
N GLU A 41 -21.73 17.28 15.02
CA GLU A 41 -21.45 18.61 14.50
C GLU A 41 -20.61 18.51 13.20
N GLU A 42 -20.80 19.46 12.28
CA GLU A 42 -20.13 19.39 10.97
C GLU A 42 -18.60 19.38 11.10
N VAL A 43 -18.07 20.17 12.04
CA VAL A 43 -16.63 20.26 12.31
C VAL A 43 -16.08 18.93 12.81
N ASP A 44 -16.80 18.28 13.73
CA ASP A 44 -16.41 16.99 14.28
C ASP A 44 -16.48 15.87 13.25
N ALA A 45 -17.52 15.88 12.41
CA ALA A 45 -17.68 14.95 11.32
C ALA A 45 -16.51 15.08 10.32
N GLU A 46 -16.10 16.30 10.00
CA GLU A 46 -15.00 16.54 9.06
C GLU A 46 -13.65 16.06 9.64
N ALA A 47 -13.35 16.42 10.89
CA ALA A 47 -12.16 15.96 11.59
C ALA A 47 -12.11 14.42 11.74
N PHE A 48 -13.27 13.79 11.95
CA PHE A 48 -13.37 12.33 11.99
C PHE A 48 -13.08 11.72 10.61
N LEU A 49 -13.63 12.29 9.54
CA LEU A 49 -13.38 11.82 8.17
C LEU A 49 -11.93 11.98 7.72
N GLU A 50 -11.23 13.02 8.17
CA GLU A 50 -9.78 13.15 7.93
C GLU A 50 -9.01 11.98 8.55
N ARG A 51 -9.34 11.62 9.80
CA ARG A 51 -8.74 10.45 10.47
C ARG A 51 -9.09 9.14 9.78
N CYS A 52 -10.34 8.97 9.35
CA CYS A 52 -10.74 7.79 8.55
C CYS A 52 -9.96 7.72 7.24
N SER A 53 -9.76 8.85 6.54
CA SER A 53 -8.99 8.91 5.31
C SER A 53 -7.54 8.47 5.51
N ALA A 54 -6.90 8.96 6.58
CA ALA A 54 -5.54 8.61 6.94
C ALA A 54 -5.40 7.11 7.23
N TRP A 55 -6.30 6.55 8.05
CA TRP A 55 -6.29 5.11 8.36
C TRP A 55 -6.60 4.24 7.15
N LEU A 56 -7.52 4.67 6.29
CA LEU A 56 -7.83 3.95 5.07
C LEU A 56 -6.60 3.91 4.18
N GLN A 57 -5.93 5.04 3.97
CA GLN A 57 -4.70 5.06 3.18
C GLN A 57 -3.61 4.16 3.78
N PHE A 58 -3.39 4.25 5.09
CA PHE A 58 -2.41 3.39 5.77
C PHE A 58 -2.70 1.90 5.59
N VAL A 59 -3.96 1.48 5.82
CA VAL A 59 -4.34 0.07 5.67
C VAL A 59 -4.25 -0.37 4.22
N LEU A 60 -4.57 0.48 3.25
CA LEU A 60 -4.59 0.10 1.84
C LEU A 60 -3.22 0.22 1.13
N GLU A 61 -2.34 1.12 1.56
CA GLU A 61 -1.04 1.34 0.92
C GLU A 61 0.10 0.64 1.68
N ASP A 62 0.07 0.61 3.02
CA ASP A 62 1.15 0.07 3.85
C ASP A 62 0.80 -1.28 4.52
N GLY A 63 -0.48 -1.66 4.54
CA GLY A 63 -0.98 -2.81 5.32
C GLY A 63 -1.93 -3.75 4.56
N TRP A 64 -2.03 -3.64 3.23
CA TRP A 64 -2.94 -4.47 2.45
C TRP A 64 -2.39 -5.89 2.36
N GLU A 65 -2.87 -6.79 3.21
CA GLU A 65 -2.61 -8.22 2.98
C GLU A 65 -3.30 -8.62 1.68
N ILE A 66 -2.53 -9.17 0.73
CA ILE A 66 -3.05 -9.77 -0.49
C ILE A 66 -3.12 -11.30 -0.33
N GLY A 67 -3.85 -11.97 -1.22
CA GLY A 67 -3.95 -13.42 -1.18
C GLY A 67 -2.60 -14.08 -1.40
N LEU A 68 -2.29 -15.15 -0.65
CA LEU A 68 -1.06 -15.95 -0.85
C LEU A 68 -0.85 -16.33 -2.33
N GLY A 69 -1.93 -16.69 -3.02
CA GLY A 69 -1.88 -17.04 -4.44
C GLY A 69 -1.51 -15.84 -5.32
N GLU A 70 -2.07 -14.67 -5.02
CA GLU A 70 -1.79 -13.42 -5.74
C GLU A 70 -0.36 -12.96 -5.49
N GLU A 71 0.11 -12.97 -4.24
CA GLU A 71 1.49 -12.61 -3.90
C GLU A 71 2.50 -13.54 -4.57
N LYS A 72 2.23 -14.86 -4.51
CA LYS A 72 3.06 -15.87 -5.18
C LYS A 72 3.07 -15.68 -6.69
N GLU A 73 1.93 -15.34 -7.29
CA GLU A 73 1.85 -15.03 -8.72
C GLU A 73 2.65 -13.78 -9.07
N GLN A 74 2.52 -12.70 -8.30
CA GLN A 74 3.25 -11.45 -8.53
C GLN A 74 4.77 -11.65 -8.42
N LEU A 75 5.25 -12.32 -7.37
CA LEU A 75 6.66 -12.66 -7.21
C LEU A 75 7.15 -13.61 -8.32
N GLY A 76 6.33 -14.59 -8.69
CA GLY A 76 6.63 -15.51 -9.79
C GLY A 76 6.77 -14.78 -11.14
N ARG A 77 5.94 -13.77 -11.40
CA ARG A 77 6.05 -12.91 -12.60
C ARG A 77 7.35 -12.10 -12.58
N VAL A 78 7.72 -11.51 -11.45
CA VAL A 78 8.99 -10.77 -11.31
C VAL A 78 10.18 -11.68 -11.62
N ALA A 79 10.23 -12.88 -11.05
CA ALA A 79 11.28 -13.85 -11.33
C ALA A 79 11.32 -14.26 -12.81
N ALA A 80 10.17 -14.54 -13.41
CA ALA A 80 10.06 -14.95 -14.81
C ALA A 80 10.51 -13.85 -15.78
N ASP A 81 10.11 -12.59 -15.54
CA ASP A 81 10.49 -11.46 -16.39
C ASP A 81 11.97 -11.09 -16.23
N ALA A 82 12.52 -11.18 -15.01
CA ALA A 82 13.96 -11.04 -14.76
C ALA A 82 14.76 -12.09 -15.53
N ARG A 83 14.37 -13.37 -15.42
CA ARG A 83 14.97 -14.48 -16.19
C ARG A 83 14.91 -14.26 -17.70
N ARG A 84 13.76 -13.81 -18.21
CA ARG A 84 13.57 -13.52 -19.64
C ARG A 84 14.53 -12.42 -20.11
N LEU A 85 14.73 -11.38 -19.31
CA LEU A 85 15.67 -10.32 -19.63
C LEU A 85 17.12 -10.83 -19.65
N LEU A 86 17.54 -11.62 -18.66
CA LEU A 86 18.88 -12.23 -18.63
C LEU A 86 19.11 -13.16 -19.84
N ALA A 87 18.13 -14.02 -20.15
CA ALA A 87 18.17 -14.89 -21.32
C ALA A 87 18.32 -14.08 -22.62
N THR A 88 17.57 -12.99 -22.73
CA THR A 88 17.68 -12.05 -23.87
C THR A 88 19.10 -11.50 -23.98
N LEU A 89 19.67 -10.97 -22.89
CA LEU A 89 21.03 -10.41 -22.87
C LEU A 89 22.12 -11.44 -23.23
N THR A 90 21.86 -12.72 -22.95
CA THR A 90 22.78 -13.82 -23.24
C THR A 90 22.85 -14.13 -24.74
N VAL A 91 21.72 -14.10 -25.44
CA VAL A 91 21.63 -14.44 -26.87
C VAL A 91 21.91 -13.26 -27.80
N VAL A 92 22.05 -12.05 -27.26
CA VAL A 92 22.46 -10.86 -28.02
C VAL A 92 23.87 -11.06 -28.58
N SER A 93 24.07 -10.74 -29.87
CA SER A 93 25.38 -10.81 -30.52
C SER A 93 26.42 -9.90 -29.85
N GLN A 94 27.70 -10.28 -29.95
CA GLN A 94 28.80 -9.46 -29.40
C GLN A 94 28.75 -8.02 -29.93
N GLN A 95 28.54 -7.85 -31.25
CA GLN A 95 28.41 -6.53 -31.88
C GLN A 95 27.31 -5.67 -31.24
N THR A 96 26.19 -6.27 -30.85
CA THR A 96 25.09 -5.52 -30.23
C THR A 96 25.40 -5.16 -28.78
N ARG A 97 26.10 -6.03 -28.05
CA ARG A 97 26.63 -5.71 -26.70
C ARG A 97 27.64 -4.57 -26.75
N ASP A 98 28.55 -4.60 -27.72
CA ASP A 98 29.55 -3.54 -27.91
C ASP A 98 28.89 -2.19 -28.25
N ARG A 99 27.81 -2.21 -29.06
CA ARG A 99 27.00 -1.00 -29.33
C ARG A 99 26.33 -0.45 -28.07
N LEU A 100 25.75 -1.31 -27.23
CA LEU A 100 25.16 -0.88 -25.96
C LEU A 100 26.21 -0.27 -25.03
N HIS A 101 27.39 -0.88 -24.96
CA HIS A 101 28.50 -0.35 -24.17
C HIS A 101 28.96 1.01 -24.72
N LEU A 102 29.23 1.12 -26.02
CA LEU A 102 29.65 2.36 -26.66
C LEU A 102 28.68 3.51 -26.37
N HIS A 103 27.37 3.28 -26.54
CA HIS A 103 26.38 4.31 -26.27
C HIS A 103 26.28 4.67 -24.77
N SER A 104 26.47 3.70 -23.87
CA SER A 104 26.58 3.98 -22.44
C SER A 104 27.77 4.88 -22.14
N GLU A 105 28.95 4.61 -22.73
CA GLU A 105 30.16 5.40 -22.51
C GLU A 105 30.03 6.82 -23.11
N VAL A 106 29.47 6.96 -24.32
CA VAL A 106 29.22 8.27 -24.92
C VAL A 106 28.32 9.14 -24.03
N LEU A 107 27.27 8.54 -23.43
CA LEU A 107 26.35 9.27 -22.55
C LEU A 107 26.97 9.65 -21.20
N LYS A 108 28.02 8.94 -20.74
CA LYS A 108 28.77 9.35 -19.55
C LYS A 108 29.49 10.68 -19.74
N HIS A 109 30.09 10.89 -20.91
CA HIS A 109 30.98 12.03 -21.17
C HIS A 109 30.32 13.21 -21.89
N LYS A 110 29.12 13.03 -22.44
CA LYS A 110 28.41 14.09 -23.16
C LYS A 110 27.55 14.92 -22.21
N ASP A 111 27.82 16.22 -22.11
CA ASP A 111 27.19 17.11 -21.13
C ASP A 111 25.68 17.28 -21.32
N ASP A 112 25.24 17.51 -22.57
CA ASP A 112 23.82 17.67 -22.92
C ASP A 112 23.38 16.72 -24.04
N VAL A 113 22.32 15.97 -23.75
CA VAL A 113 21.66 15.07 -24.69
C VAL A 113 20.16 15.35 -24.61
N PRO A 114 19.63 16.28 -25.43
CA PRO A 114 18.28 16.83 -25.28
C PRO A 114 17.15 15.80 -25.29
N SER A 115 17.39 14.63 -25.87
CA SER A 115 16.42 13.53 -25.96
C SER A 115 16.46 12.55 -24.77
N VAL A 116 17.43 12.67 -23.86
CA VAL A 116 17.60 11.77 -22.72
C VAL A 116 17.26 12.53 -21.43
N PRO A 117 16.33 12.00 -20.59
CA PRO A 117 16.01 12.64 -19.32
C PRO A 117 17.25 12.82 -18.43
N LYS A 118 17.38 13.99 -17.78
CA LYS A 118 18.50 14.29 -16.87
C LYS A 118 18.68 13.25 -15.77
N THR A 119 17.59 12.67 -15.27
CA THR A 119 17.61 11.59 -14.28
C THR A 119 18.28 10.32 -14.80
N VAL A 120 18.05 9.98 -16.08
CA VAL A 120 18.68 8.82 -16.74
C VAL A 120 20.18 9.08 -16.97
N LEU A 121 20.55 10.29 -17.38
CA LEU A 121 21.95 10.69 -17.52
C LEU A 121 22.70 10.60 -16.18
N ALA A 122 22.08 11.05 -15.08
CA ALA A 122 22.66 10.92 -13.75
C ALA A 122 22.93 9.45 -13.38
N THR A 123 21.99 8.54 -13.65
CA THR A 123 22.20 7.10 -13.41
C THR A 123 23.32 6.51 -14.27
N ILE A 124 23.40 6.87 -15.55
CA ILE A 124 24.45 6.39 -16.47
C ILE A 124 25.85 6.88 -16.05
N ARG A 125 25.93 8.08 -15.46
CA ARG A 125 27.17 8.72 -14.99
C ARG A 125 27.59 8.29 -13.58
N ALA A 126 26.66 7.76 -12.78
CA ALA A 126 26.91 7.29 -11.42
C ALA A 126 27.77 6.02 -11.24
N PRO A 127 28.08 5.15 -12.24
CA PRO A 127 28.85 3.94 -12.00
C PRO A 127 30.26 4.25 -11.48
N GLY A 128 30.68 3.51 -10.46
CA GLY A 128 32.05 3.56 -9.93
C GLY A 128 33.11 3.06 -10.92
N ILE A 129 34.37 3.07 -10.46
CA ILE A 129 35.58 3.04 -11.30
C ILE A 129 35.66 1.83 -12.25
N ASP A 130 35.05 0.68 -11.93
CA ASP A 130 35.31 -0.58 -12.65
C ASP A 130 34.08 -1.27 -13.28
N ARG A 131 32.88 -0.66 -13.31
CA ARG A 131 31.67 -1.33 -13.85
C ARG A 131 30.88 -0.50 -14.85
N THR A 132 30.44 -1.15 -15.92
CA THR A 132 29.58 -0.56 -16.95
C THR A 132 28.10 -0.73 -16.58
N ILE A 133 27.22 0.15 -17.09
CA ILE A 133 25.77 0.02 -16.87
C ILE A 133 25.22 -1.35 -17.30
N PRO A 134 25.60 -1.92 -18.46
CA PRO A 134 25.16 -3.28 -18.83
C PRO A 134 25.58 -4.36 -17.82
N SER A 135 26.81 -4.28 -17.29
CA SER A 135 27.29 -5.23 -16.28
C SER A 135 26.53 -5.09 -14.96
N LEU A 136 26.32 -3.86 -14.47
CA LEU A 136 25.51 -3.62 -13.27
C LEU A 136 24.06 -4.06 -13.46
N THR A 137 23.50 -3.86 -14.66
CA THR A 137 22.13 -4.28 -14.98
C THR A 137 21.99 -5.79 -14.86
N TRP A 138 22.97 -6.56 -15.37
CA TRP A 138 22.98 -8.01 -15.21
C TRP A 138 22.93 -8.41 -13.72
N ASP A 139 23.86 -7.88 -12.92
CA ASP A 139 23.97 -8.20 -11.50
C ASP A 139 22.68 -7.89 -10.74
N PHE A 140 22.08 -6.71 -10.97
CA PHE A 140 20.84 -6.31 -10.31
C PHE A 140 19.63 -7.13 -10.75
N VAL A 141 19.52 -7.47 -12.04
CA VAL A 141 18.41 -8.30 -12.54
C VAL A 141 18.54 -9.74 -12.02
N GLN A 142 19.75 -10.29 -11.96
CA GLN A 142 20.00 -11.60 -11.35
C GLN A 142 19.68 -11.59 -9.86
N ALA A 143 20.12 -10.56 -9.12
CA ALA A 143 19.76 -10.43 -7.71
C ALA A 143 18.24 -10.33 -7.52
N LEU A 144 17.53 -9.60 -8.39
CA LEU A 144 16.07 -9.48 -8.33
C LEU A 144 15.36 -10.81 -8.62
N GLU A 145 15.84 -11.59 -9.60
CA GLU A 145 15.33 -12.95 -9.86
C GLU A 145 15.44 -13.81 -8.59
N VAL A 146 16.64 -13.89 -8.01
CA VAL A 146 16.91 -14.70 -6.82
C VAL A 146 16.08 -14.22 -5.62
N LEU A 147 16.00 -12.91 -5.39
CA LEU A 147 15.20 -12.35 -4.31
C LEU A 147 13.71 -12.67 -4.46
N ALA A 148 13.17 -12.60 -5.68
CA ALA A 148 11.76 -12.91 -5.94
C ALA A 148 11.48 -14.41 -5.71
N GLU A 149 12.39 -15.30 -6.12
CA GLU A 149 12.26 -16.74 -5.86
C GLU A 149 12.36 -17.08 -4.37
N LEU A 150 13.34 -16.49 -3.67
CA LEU A 150 13.50 -16.66 -2.22
C LEU A 150 12.28 -16.15 -1.46
N ALA A 151 11.78 -14.96 -1.81
CA ALA A 151 10.57 -14.42 -1.22
C ALA A 151 9.38 -15.35 -1.46
N SER A 152 9.19 -15.81 -2.71
CA SER A 152 8.10 -16.72 -3.06
C SER A 152 8.19 -18.07 -2.35
N ALA A 153 9.39 -18.59 -2.13
CA ALA A 153 9.61 -19.85 -1.39
C ALA A 153 9.42 -19.69 0.12
N GLY A 154 9.69 -18.50 0.65
CA GLY A 154 9.50 -18.15 2.06
C GLY A 154 8.05 -17.84 2.44
N LEU A 155 7.15 -17.64 1.47
CA LEU A 155 5.73 -17.40 1.73
C LEU A 155 5.10 -18.59 2.45
N LYS A 156 4.61 -18.33 3.66
CA LYS A 156 3.82 -19.29 4.44
C LYS A 156 2.34 -19.00 4.21
N PRO A 157 1.49 -20.04 4.12
CA PRO A 157 0.05 -19.83 4.13
C PRO A 157 -0.34 -19.04 5.38
N SER A 158 -0.94 -17.86 5.17
CA SER A 158 -1.51 -17.10 6.28
C SER A 158 -2.54 -17.99 6.97
N ARG A 159 -2.50 -18.04 8.31
CA ARG A 159 -3.56 -18.67 9.11
C ARG A 159 -4.87 -17.88 9.01
N GLN A 160 -4.83 -16.66 8.50
CA GLN A 160 -6.02 -15.85 8.26
C GLN A 160 -6.58 -16.21 6.89
N ALA A 161 -7.75 -16.84 6.91
CA ALA A 161 -8.33 -17.46 5.72
C ALA A 161 -8.72 -16.47 4.60
N LYS A 162 -8.78 -15.15 4.86
CA LYS A 162 -9.26 -14.13 3.92
C LYS A 162 -8.62 -12.75 4.19
N PRO A 163 -7.64 -12.31 3.38
CA PRO A 163 -6.98 -11.02 3.53
C PRO A 163 -7.95 -9.83 3.49
N GLU A 164 -8.97 -9.87 2.64
CA GLU A 164 -10.03 -8.84 2.59
C GLU A 164 -10.75 -8.68 3.94
N GLN A 165 -10.97 -9.77 4.67
CA GLN A 165 -11.61 -9.72 5.98
C GLN A 165 -10.66 -9.19 7.04
N PHE A 166 -9.37 -9.53 6.97
CA PHE A 166 -8.36 -8.97 7.84
C PHE A 166 -8.20 -7.47 7.63
N ASN A 167 -8.04 -7.02 6.39
CA ASN A 167 -7.92 -5.60 6.04
C ASN A 167 -9.17 -4.83 6.48
N ALA A 168 -10.37 -5.38 6.24
CA ALA A 168 -11.61 -4.78 6.71
C ALA A 168 -11.71 -4.71 8.25
N ALA A 169 -11.28 -5.75 8.97
CA ALA A 169 -11.27 -5.77 10.43
C ALA A 169 -10.25 -4.77 11.01
N SER A 170 -9.04 -4.72 10.44
CA SER A 170 -7.98 -3.77 10.80
C SER A 170 -8.46 -2.34 10.61
N PHE A 171 -8.96 -1.99 9.42
CA PHE A 171 -9.52 -0.68 9.14
C PHE A 171 -10.69 -0.34 10.09
N THR A 172 -11.64 -1.26 10.29
CA THR A 172 -12.77 -1.03 11.20
C THR A 172 -12.32 -0.77 12.63
N GLY A 173 -11.31 -1.50 13.12
CA GLY A 173 -10.71 -1.28 14.43
C GLY A 173 -10.12 0.12 14.57
N HIS A 174 -9.32 0.56 13.59
CA HIS A 174 -8.74 1.90 13.59
C HIS A 174 -9.80 3.02 13.54
N VAL A 175 -10.88 2.83 12.79
CA VAL A 175 -12.00 3.79 12.77
C VAL A 175 -12.72 3.85 14.12
N ILE A 176 -12.94 2.71 14.77
CA ILE A 176 -13.54 2.66 16.12
C ILE A 176 -12.63 3.35 17.13
N ASP A 177 -11.32 3.13 17.05
CA ASP A 177 -10.34 3.80 17.91
C ASP A 177 -10.33 5.31 17.70
N ALA A 178 -10.36 5.77 16.45
CA ALA A 178 -10.45 7.19 16.12
C ALA A 178 -11.74 7.81 16.68
N PHE A 179 -12.87 7.09 16.59
CA PHE A 179 -14.15 7.55 17.13
C PHE A 179 -14.09 7.64 18.66
N TYR A 180 -13.61 6.59 19.33
CA TYR A 180 -13.48 6.57 20.78
C TYR A 180 -12.55 7.67 21.31
N LEU A 181 -11.42 7.91 20.65
CA LEU A 181 -10.49 8.97 21.02
C LEU A 181 -11.09 10.37 20.84
N GLN A 182 -11.96 10.56 19.85
CA GLN A 182 -12.58 11.86 19.59
C GLN A 182 -13.79 12.13 20.50
N PHE A 183 -14.64 11.12 20.72
CA PHE A 183 -15.95 11.31 21.36
C PHE A 183 -16.05 10.69 22.77
N GLY A 184 -15.03 9.93 23.21
CA GLY A 184 -14.98 9.32 24.54
C GLY A 184 -15.88 8.09 24.72
N GLU A 185 -16.62 7.69 23.69
CA GLU A 185 -17.53 6.55 23.71
C GLU A 185 -17.37 5.65 22.48
N LEU A 186 -17.84 4.40 22.59
CA LEU A 186 -17.83 3.48 21.46
C LEU A 186 -19.00 3.78 20.53
N PRO A 187 -18.81 3.70 19.20
CA PRO A 187 -19.89 3.91 18.26
C PRO A 187 -20.98 2.82 18.39
N PRO A 188 -22.21 3.07 17.93
CA PRO A 188 -23.31 2.13 18.08
C PRO A 188 -23.11 0.86 17.25
N SER A 189 -23.25 -0.32 17.88
CA SER A 189 -22.98 -1.63 17.26
C SER A 189 -24.22 -2.35 16.70
N ALA A 190 -25.41 -1.76 16.84
CA ALA A 190 -26.65 -2.36 16.33
C ALA A 190 -26.62 -2.46 14.79
N GLN A 191 -27.25 -3.50 14.22
CA GLN A 191 -27.21 -3.74 12.77
C GLN A 191 -27.73 -2.57 11.94
N GLU A 192 -28.73 -1.86 12.46
CA GLU A 192 -29.38 -0.72 11.81
C GLU A 192 -28.78 0.63 12.26
N SER A 193 -27.64 0.62 12.98
CA SER A 193 -27.01 1.85 13.43
C SER A 193 -26.42 2.64 12.26
N TRP A 194 -26.37 3.96 12.44
CA TRP A 194 -25.71 4.85 11.48
C TRP A 194 -24.24 4.47 11.26
N PHE A 195 -23.56 3.93 12.29
CA PHE A 195 -22.15 3.56 12.21
C PHE A 195 -21.94 2.30 11.36
N VAL A 196 -22.84 1.32 11.46
CA VAL A 196 -22.80 0.14 10.58
C VAL A 196 -23.09 0.53 9.13
N GLU A 197 -24.02 1.45 8.90
CA GLU A 197 -24.29 2.00 7.56
C GLU A 197 -23.09 2.79 7.02
N PHE A 198 -22.46 3.61 7.85
CA PHE A 198 -21.23 4.35 7.54
C PHE A 198 -20.10 3.40 7.12
N MET A 199 -19.81 2.37 7.94
CA MET A 199 -18.77 1.38 7.63
C MET A 199 -19.13 0.56 6.38
N GLY A 200 -20.42 0.29 6.17
CA GLY A 200 -20.92 -0.41 4.99
C GLY A 200 -20.63 0.31 3.67
N LYS A 201 -20.43 1.64 3.68
CA LYS A 201 -20.05 2.41 2.49
C LYS A 201 -18.68 2.04 1.93
N PHE A 202 -17.77 1.55 2.76
CA PHE A 202 -16.44 1.12 2.30
C PHE A 202 -16.46 -0.20 1.53
N LYS A 203 -17.58 -0.95 1.56
CA LYS A 203 -17.80 -2.12 0.71
C LYS A 203 -18.04 -1.75 -0.76
N GLU A 204 -18.53 -0.54 -1.01
CA GLU A 204 -18.78 -0.05 -2.36
C GLU A 204 -17.45 0.34 -3.04
N LYS A 205 -17.47 0.52 -4.37
CA LYS A 205 -16.31 1.07 -5.09
C LYS A 205 -16.01 2.49 -4.56
N PRO A 206 -14.72 2.90 -4.46
CA PRO A 206 -13.55 2.23 -5.03
C PRO A 206 -12.86 1.19 -4.12
N TYR A 207 -13.25 1.06 -2.84
CA TYR A 207 -12.42 0.33 -1.87
C TYR A 207 -12.76 -1.16 -1.74
N GLY A 208 -14.03 -1.55 -1.88
CA GLY A 208 -14.41 -2.96 -1.84
C GLY A 208 -14.17 -3.67 -0.50
N LEU A 209 -13.96 -2.94 0.60
CA LEU A 209 -13.67 -3.51 1.92
C LEU A 209 -14.95 -4.07 2.54
N PRO A 210 -15.03 -5.37 2.90
CA PRO A 210 -16.25 -5.98 3.43
C PRO A 210 -16.56 -5.60 4.90
N CYS A 211 -16.52 -4.30 5.23
CA CYS A 211 -16.81 -3.67 6.53
C CYS A 211 -18.30 -3.73 6.91
N GLY A 212 -18.85 -4.94 6.98
CA GLY A 212 -20.25 -5.19 7.30
C GLY A 212 -20.55 -5.30 8.80
N PRO A 213 -21.83 -5.53 9.16
CA PRO A 213 -22.28 -5.57 10.55
C PRO A 213 -21.53 -6.58 11.44
N VAL A 214 -21.06 -7.70 10.86
CA VAL A 214 -20.33 -8.76 11.57
C VAL A 214 -18.97 -8.24 12.03
N ILE A 215 -18.21 -7.61 11.13
CA ILE A 215 -16.88 -7.07 11.45
C ILE A 215 -17.02 -5.94 12.46
N VAL A 216 -17.95 -5.00 12.23
CA VAL A 216 -18.19 -3.88 13.15
C VAL A 216 -18.51 -4.36 14.57
N ARG A 217 -19.42 -5.33 14.71
CA ARG A 217 -19.77 -5.88 16.02
C ARG A 217 -18.59 -6.59 16.69
N ALA A 218 -17.82 -7.36 15.95
CA ALA A 218 -16.64 -8.06 16.47
C ALA A 218 -15.60 -7.04 16.97
N SER A 219 -15.24 -6.04 16.17
CA SER A 219 -14.26 -5.02 16.53
C SER A 219 -14.70 -4.16 17.72
N ILE A 220 -15.99 -3.78 17.81
CA ILE A 220 -16.51 -3.03 18.98
C ILE A 220 -16.44 -3.91 20.24
N LYS A 221 -16.77 -5.21 20.13
CA LYS A 221 -16.69 -6.14 21.26
C LYS A 221 -15.25 -6.29 21.76
N GLU A 222 -14.29 -6.45 20.84
CA GLU A 222 -12.86 -6.51 21.15
C GLU A 222 -12.37 -5.23 21.81
N LYS A 223 -12.71 -4.07 21.27
CA LYS A 223 -12.34 -2.77 21.88
C LYS A 223 -12.92 -2.63 23.28
N ARG A 224 -14.19 -2.99 23.48
CA ARG A 224 -14.82 -2.96 24.80
C ARG A 224 -14.09 -3.86 25.81
N ALA A 225 -13.74 -5.08 25.40
CA ALA A 225 -12.97 -6.00 26.25
C ALA A 225 -11.59 -5.42 26.61
N ALA A 226 -10.89 -4.81 25.64
CA ALA A 226 -9.61 -4.14 25.87
C ALA A 226 -9.73 -2.98 26.88
N LEU A 227 -10.75 -2.14 26.75
CA LEU A 227 -11.01 -1.03 27.68
C LEU A 227 -11.31 -1.55 29.10
N SER A 228 -12.10 -2.62 29.24
CA SER A 228 -12.37 -3.24 30.54
C SER A 228 -11.11 -3.81 31.20
N LEU A 229 -10.22 -4.43 30.42
CA LEU A 229 -8.94 -4.94 30.91
C LEU A 229 -7.97 -3.82 31.35
N MET A 230 -8.04 -2.65 30.71
CA MET A 230 -7.24 -1.49 31.12
C MET A 230 -7.77 -0.90 32.43
N ALA A 231 -9.10 -0.78 32.57
CA ALA A 231 -9.74 -0.26 33.78
C ALA A 231 -9.44 -1.11 35.03
N THR A 232 -9.42 -2.44 34.90
CA THR A 232 -9.10 -3.35 36.01
C THR A 232 -7.63 -3.29 36.43
N LYS A 233 -6.70 -3.00 35.51
CA LYS A 233 -5.27 -2.81 35.83
C LYS A 233 -4.98 -1.49 36.54
N THR A 234 -5.76 -0.44 36.29
CA THR A 234 -5.64 0.86 36.97
C THR A 234 -6.34 0.93 38.32
N GLY A 235 -7.27 0.01 38.61
CA GLY A 235 -8.03 -0.04 39.87
C GLY A 235 -7.39 -0.87 41.00
N SER A 236 -6.26 -1.54 40.76
CA SER A 236 -5.46 -2.19 41.81
C SER A 236 -4.41 -1.21 42.36
N LYS A 237 -4.82 -0.33 43.25
CA LYS A 237 -3.94 0.35 44.22
C LYS A 237 -4.63 0.44 45.56
#